data_AF-A0A838FIY0-F1
#
_entry.id   AF-A0A838FIY0-F1
#
_cell.length_a   1.000
_cell.length_b   1.000
_cell.length_c   1.000
_cell.angle_alpha   90.00
_cell.angle_beta   90.00
_cell.angle_gamma   90.00
#
_symmetry.space_group_name_H-M   'P 1'
#
loop_
_entity.id
_entity.type
_entity.pdbx_description
1 polymer ?
#
loop_
_entity_poly.entity_id
_entity_poly.type
_entity_poly.pdbx_seq_one_letter_code
_entity_poly.pdbx_strand_id
1 'polypeptide(L)'
;MDAPADRPWFLRKHEDGTIFGPVSFGQLAGWATQAQVAPQDTISSDGVNWIKAPMQPELGMDWIVEVTSERLYGPTTLGAIHEFLELGEISQESTVINACDASRQQICDIMPLLTAHASTGPARTAASDVEAPAAAGMAIALSDRIRELEDALREERRAAADAEARYRDLEQRYLELVGSRSTL
;
A
#
# COMPACT_ATOMS: atom_id res chain seq x y z
N MET A 1 20.06 26.90 -31.31
CA MET A 1 19.99 25.45 -31.09
C MET A 1 19.01 25.30 -29.94
N ASP A 2 17.73 25.08 -30.26
CA ASP A 2 16.68 24.99 -29.26
C ASP A 2 16.97 23.79 -28.34
N ALA A 3 17.01 24.04 -27.03
CA ALA A 3 17.08 22.98 -26.05
C ALA A 3 15.87 22.06 -26.23
N PRO A 4 16.00 20.72 -26.14
CA PRO A 4 14.84 19.84 -26.19
C PRO A 4 13.91 20.23 -25.04
N ALA A 5 12.69 20.67 -25.38
CA ALA A 5 11.66 20.95 -24.40
C ALA A 5 11.44 19.69 -23.56
N ASP A 6 11.64 19.81 -22.25
CA ASP A 6 11.46 18.72 -21.30
C ASP A 6 9.99 18.25 -21.41
N ARG A 7 9.78 17.00 -21.84
CA ARG A 7 8.43 16.49 -22.12
C ARG A 7 7.59 16.55 -20.85
N PRO A 8 6.37 17.11 -20.87
CA PRO A 8 5.54 17.19 -19.68
C PRO A 8 5.08 15.80 -19.24
N TRP A 9 5.09 15.56 -17.94
CA TRP A 9 4.59 14.35 -17.31
C TRP A 9 3.44 14.64 -16.35
N PHE A 10 2.56 13.66 -16.24
CA PHE A 10 1.40 13.68 -15.37
C PHE A 10 1.38 12.40 -14.55
N LEU A 11 0.99 12.52 -13.28
CA LEU A 11 0.71 11.40 -12.38
C LEU A 11 -0.79 11.39 -12.11
N ARG A 12 -1.41 10.22 -12.18
CA ARG A 12 -2.79 10.01 -11.76
C ARG A 12 -2.83 8.98 -10.64
N LYS A 13 -3.35 9.40 -9.48
CA LYS A 13 -3.50 8.56 -8.30
C LYS A 13 -4.58 7.50 -8.53
N HIS A 14 -4.30 6.28 -8.09
CA HIS A 14 -5.24 5.17 -8.24
C HIS A 14 -6.48 5.31 -7.34
N GLU A 15 -6.29 5.87 -6.14
CA GLU A 15 -7.31 5.92 -5.09
C GLU A 15 -8.51 6.80 -5.47
N ASP A 16 -8.25 8.02 -5.91
CA ASP A 16 -9.27 9.05 -6.15
C ASP A 16 -9.29 9.56 -7.61
N GLY A 17 -8.33 9.12 -8.44
CA GLY A 17 -8.18 9.59 -9.81
C GLY A 17 -7.57 10.99 -9.93
N THR A 18 -7.08 11.59 -8.84
CA THR A 18 -6.48 12.93 -8.85
C THR A 18 -5.26 12.97 -9.77
N ILE A 19 -5.17 14.02 -10.59
CA ILE A 19 -4.09 14.21 -11.57
C ILE A 19 -3.17 15.35 -11.10
N PHE A 20 -1.88 15.06 -11.03
CA PHE A 20 -0.80 16.01 -10.77
C PHE A 20 0.00 16.24 -12.05
N GLY A 21 0.42 17.49 -12.27
CA GLY A 21 1.19 17.90 -13.44
C GLY A 21 0.54 19.05 -14.21
N PRO A 22 1.19 19.53 -15.28
CA PRO A 22 2.41 18.98 -15.88
C PRO A 22 3.66 19.23 -15.03
N VAL A 23 4.55 18.23 -14.94
CA VAL A 23 5.87 18.33 -14.31
C VAL A 23 6.97 17.82 -15.23
N SER A 24 8.23 18.11 -14.90
CA SER A 24 9.37 17.46 -15.56
C SER A 24 9.47 15.99 -15.15
N PHE A 25 10.14 15.17 -15.97
CA PHE A 25 10.39 13.78 -15.60
C PHE A 25 11.20 13.68 -14.30
N GLY A 26 12.19 14.56 -14.10
CA GLY A 26 12.99 14.58 -12.87
C GLY A 26 12.17 14.85 -11.62
N GLN A 27 11.14 15.69 -11.70
CA GLN A 27 10.23 15.92 -10.57
C GLN A 27 9.35 14.69 -10.31
N LEU A 28 8.81 14.05 -11.35
CA LEU A 28 8.04 12.80 -11.21
C LEU A 28 8.89 11.67 -10.59
N ALA A 29 10.14 11.52 -11.05
CA ALA A 29 11.08 10.57 -10.46
C ALA A 29 11.37 10.90 -8.99
N GLY A 30 11.49 12.20 -8.66
CA GLY A 30 11.63 12.65 -7.28
C GLY A 30 10.44 12.27 -6.39
N TRP A 31 9.20 12.35 -6.91
CA TRP A 31 8.01 11.87 -6.20
C TRP A 31 8.03 10.35 -5.98
N ALA A 32 8.49 9.57 -6.97
CA ALA A 32 8.62 8.12 -6.83
C ALA A 32 9.68 7.74 -5.77
N THR A 33 10.82 8.43 -5.75
CA THR A 33 11.85 8.26 -4.71
C THR A 33 11.36 8.65 -3.32
N GLN A 34 10.45 9.62 -3.22
CA GLN A 34 9.84 10.05 -1.96
C GLN A 34 8.59 9.23 -1.59
N ALA A 35 8.37 8.08 -2.23
CA ALA A 35 7.24 7.18 -1.95
C ALA A 35 5.84 7.80 -2.15
N GLN A 36 5.75 8.85 -2.97
CA GLN A 36 4.49 9.52 -3.31
C GLN A 36 3.80 8.92 -4.54
N VAL A 37 4.46 8.00 -5.24
CA VAL A 37 3.93 7.25 -6.38
C VAL A 37 3.73 5.79 -5.97
N ALA A 38 2.46 5.35 -5.95
CA ALA A 38 2.10 3.98 -5.61
C ALA A 38 2.23 3.05 -6.84
N PRO A 39 2.42 1.73 -6.64
CA PRO A 39 2.50 0.75 -7.74
C PRO A 39 1.27 0.76 -8.66
N GLN A 40 0.10 1.12 -8.12
CA GLN A 40 -1.16 1.16 -8.86
C GLN A 40 -1.40 2.48 -9.59
N ASP A 41 -0.63 3.53 -9.26
CA ASP A 41 -0.75 4.82 -9.91
C ASP A 41 -0.38 4.71 -11.39
N THR A 42 -0.88 5.65 -12.17
CA THR A 42 -0.62 5.71 -13.60
C THR A 42 0.05 7.02 -13.98
N ILE A 43 0.94 6.98 -14.95
CA ILE A 43 1.64 8.15 -15.46
C ILE A 43 1.34 8.32 -16.94
N SER A 44 1.43 9.57 -17.41
CA SER A 44 1.27 9.90 -18.82
C SER A 44 2.20 11.04 -19.19
N SER A 45 2.64 11.05 -20.44
CA SER A 45 3.48 12.12 -21.01
C SER A 45 2.82 12.83 -22.19
N ASP A 46 1.53 12.56 -22.40
CA ASP A 46 0.66 13.23 -23.36
C ASP A 46 -0.75 13.52 -22.79
N GLY A 47 -1.05 13.10 -21.55
CA GLY A 47 -2.34 13.24 -20.88
C GLY A 47 -3.41 12.27 -21.37
N VAL A 48 -3.12 11.46 -22.39
CA VAL A 48 -4.10 10.59 -23.08
C VAL A 48 -3.77 9.12 -22.86
N ASN A 49 -2.50 8.74 -23.06
CA ASN A 49 -2.01 7.39 -22.86
C ASN A 49 -1.45 7.25 -21.45
N TRP A 50 -2.06 6.37 -20.66
CA TRP A 50 -1.71 6.15 -19.25
C TRP A 50 -1.14 4.76 -19.08
N ILE A 51 0.07 4.68 -18.52
CA ILE A 51 0.73 3.42 -18.16
C ILE A 51 0.88 3.32 -16.64
N LYS A 52 1.01 2.11 -16.10
CA LYS A 52 1.31 1.94 -14.67
C LYS A 52 2.69 2.51 -14.37
N ALA A 53 2.86 3.17 -13.22
CA ALA A 53 4.13 3.77 -12.86
C ALA A 53 5.33 2.78 -12.91
N PRO A 54 5.21 1.53 -12.43
CA PRO A 54 6.29 0.54 -12.56
C PRO A 54 6.67 0.15 -14.00
N MET A 55 5.85 0.47 -14.99
CA MET A 55 6.17 0.21 -16.40
C MET A 55 7.17 1.23 -16.98
N GLN A 56 7.51 2.29 -16.24
CA GLN A 56 8.54 3.24 -16.61
C GLN A 56 9.83 2.95 -15.84
N PRO A 57 10.84 2.29 -16.47
CA PRO A 57 12.04 1.81 -15.77
C PRO A 57 12.81 2.91 -15.05
N GLU A 58 12.80 4.13 -15.59
CA GLU A 58 13.53 5.26 -15.03
C GLU A 58 12.94 5.77 -13.69
N LEU A 59 11.77 5.26 -13.27
CA LEU A 59 11.24 5.49 -11.92
C LEU A 59 11.85 4.56 -10.86
N GLY A 60 12.60 3.51 -11.25
CA GLY A 60 13.30 2.63 -10.32
C GLY A 60 12.39 1.87 -9.36
N MET A 61 11.18 1.53 -9.81
CA MET A 61 10.18 0.81 -9.02
C MET A 61 10.40 -0.70 -9.13
N ASP A 62 11.57 -1.18 -8.70
CA ASP A 62 12.05 -2.53 -8.98
C ASP A 62 11.82 -3.52 -7.82
N TRP A 63 11.20 -3.09 -6.72
CA TRP A 63 11.15 -3.90 -5.49
C TRP A 63 9.74 -4.27 -5.08
N ILE A 64 9.56 -5.51 -4.64
CA ILE A 64 8.35 -5.98 -3.97
C ILE A 64 8.71 -6.28 -2.52
N VAL A 65 7.93 -5.77 -1.58
CA VAL A 65 8.13 -5.93 -0.15
C VAL A 65 7.07 -6.89 0.39
N GLU A 66 7.49 -7.85 1.21
CA GLU A 66 6.59 -8.65 2.03
C GLU A 66 6.24 -7.85 3.30
N VAL A 67 5.06 -7.25 3.30
CA VAL A 67 4.56 -6.43 4.43
C VAL A 67 4.07 -7.34 5.56
N THR A 68 3.39 -8.42 5.19
CA THR A 68 3.00 -9.52 6.10
C THR A 68 3.17 -10.84 5.36
N SER A 69 3.09 -11.97 6.08
CA SER A 69 3.26 -13.32 5.50
C SER A 69 2.31 -13.66 4.35
N GLU A 70 1.23 -12.91 4.18
CA GLU A 70 0.24 -13.11 3.11
C GLU A 70 0.20 -11.93 2.12
N ARG A 71 1.04 -10.90 2.31
CA ARG A 71 0.90 -9.64 1.59
C ARG A 71 2.19 -9.12 1.02
N LEU A 72 2.15 -8.92 -0.29
CA LEU A 72 3.19 -8.27 -1.08
C LEU A 72 2.74 -6.87 -1.48
N TYR A 73 3.65 -5.91 -1.40
CA TYR A 73 3.49 -4.55 -1.89
C TYR A 73 4.59 -4.24 -2.92
N GLY A 74 4.20 -3.74 -4.09
CA GLY A 74 5.13 -3.36 -5.14
C GLY A 74 4.59 -3.70 -6.54
N PRO A 75 5.41 -3.54 -7.59
CA PRO A 75 6.79 -3.05 -7.56
C PRO A 75 6.89 -1.58 -7.10
N THR A 76 7.88 -1.25 -6.28
CA THR A 76 8.06 0.06 -5.62
C THR A 76 9.54 0.46 -5.54
N THR A 77 9.81 1.68 -5.10
CA THR A 77 11.17 2.25 -4.98
C THR A 77 11.81 1.89 -3.64
N LEU A 78 13.14 1.97 -3.57
CA LEU A 78 13.89 1.87 -2.30
C LEU A 78 13.43 2.91 -1.27
N GLY A 79 13.00 4.09 -1.72
CA GLY A 79 12.47 5.12 -0.83
C GLY A 79 11.17 4.71 -0.12
N ALA A 80 10.29 3.99 -0.80
CA ALA A 80 9.09 3.43 -0.17
C ALA A 80 9.43 2.35 0.88
N ILE A 81 10.45 1.51 0.60
CA ILE A 81 10.92 0.53 1.59
C ILE A 81 11.47 1.24 2.84
N HIS A 82 12.23 2.31 2.65
CA HIS A 82 12.73 3.13 3.75
C HIS A 82 11.58 3.75 4.57
N GLU A 83 10.55 4.29 3.92
CA GLU A 83 9.38 4.85 4.61
C GLU A 83 8.65 3.77 5.44
N PHE A 84 8.42 2.58 4.87
CA PHE A 84 7.78 1.49 5.62
C PHE A 84 8.58 1.04 6.85
N LEU A 85 9.92 1.07 6.77
CA LEU A 85 10.78 0.79 7.92
C LEU A 85 10.68 1.88 8.99
N GLU A 86 10.66 3.15 8.59
CA GLU A 86 10.50 4.27 9.53
C GLU A 86 9.13 4.27 10.22
N LEU A 87 8.09 3.86 9.50
CA LEU A 87 6.74 3.69 10.02
C LEU A 87 6.56 2.41 10.86
N GLY A 88 7.54 1.49 10.82
CA GLY A 88 7.48 0.21 11.53
C GLY A 88 6.48 -0.79 10.94
N GLU A 89 6.05 -0.58 9.70
CA GLU A 89 5.17 -1.52 8.98
C GLU A 89 5.90 -2.79 8.56
N ILE A 90 7.21 -2.67 8.36
CA ILE A 90 8.12 -3.78 8.04
C ILE A 90 9.35 -3.71 8.96
N SER A 91 10.03 -4.84 9.11
CA SER A 91 11.24 -4.94 9.94
C SER A 91 12.46 -5.27 9.08
N GLN A 92 13.66 -5.20 9.67
CA GLN A 92 14.88 -5.60 8.96
C GLN A 92 14.90 -7.08 8.55
N GLU A 93 14.04 -7.90 9.15
CA GLU A 93 13.88 -9.33 8.87
C GLU A 93 12.86 -9.59 7.75
N SER A 94 12.06 -8.58 7.36
CA SER A 94 11.09 -8.70 6.27
C SER A 94 11.80 -9.03 4.95
N THR A 95 11.11 -9.82 4.11
CA THR A 95 11.62 -10.20 2.79
C THR A 95 11.35 -9.09 1.77
N VAL A 96 12.31 -8.87 0.90
CA VAL A 96 12.15 -8.11 -0.34
C VAL A 96 12.46 -8.99 -1.55
N ILE A 97 11.78 -8.72 -2.64
CA ILE A 97 11.90 -9.44 -3.90
C ILE A 97 12.23 -8.41 -4.98
N ASN A 98 13.33 -8.60 -5.69
CA ASN A 98 13.61 -7.78 -6.87
C ASN A 98 12.71 -8.23 -8.02
N ALA A 99 11.91 -7.33 -8.58
CA ALA A 99 10.92 -7.61 -9.61
C ALA A 99 11.55 -7.92 -10.97
N CYS A 100 12.81 -7.54 -11.20
CA CYS A 100 13.51 -7.77 -12.46
C CYS A 100 14.06 -9.20 -12.57
N ASP A 101 14.58 -9.77 -11.47
CA ASP A 101 15.24 -11.08 -11.47
C ASP A 101 14.61 -12.12 -10.52
N ALA A 102 13.56 -11.72 -9.79
CA ALA A 102 12.86 -12.52 -8.78
C ALA A 102 13.73 -13.00 -7.62
N SER A 103 14.92 -12.42 -7.43
CA SER A 103 15.78 -12.71 -6.28
C SER A 103 15.11 -12.25 -4.99
N ARG A 104 15.27 -13.04 -3.93
CA ARG A 104 14.69 -12.78 -2.61
C ARG A 104 15.80 -12.56 -1.60
N GLN A 105 15.69 -11.49 -0.83
CA GLN A 105 16.67 -11.09 0.18
C GLN A 105 15.95 -10.54 1.40
N GLN A 106 16.63 -10.49 2.56
CA GLN A 106 16.10 -9.77 3.70
C GLN A 106 16.43 -8.28 3.58
N ILE A 107 15.64 -7.44 4.23
CA ILE A 107 15.88 -6.00 4.25
C ILE A 107 17.27 -5.66 4.82
N CYS A 108 17.72 -6.39 5.83
CA CYS A 108 19.06 -6.22 6.40
C CYS A 108 20.18 -6.36 5.36
N ASP A 109 20.00 -7.20 4.33
CA ASP A 109 20.98 -7.41 3.26
C ASP A 109 21.05 -6.22 2.29
N ILE A 110 19.93 -5.53 2.07
CA ILE A 110 19.83 -4.37 1.18
C ILE A 110 19.97 -3.01 1.89
N MET A 111 20.20 -2.99 3.21
CA MET A 111 20.43 -1.77 4.00
C MET A 111 21.50 -0.83 3.42
N PRO A 112 22.64 -1.32 2.87
CA PRO A 112 23.60 -0.44 2.22
C PRO A 112 23.00 0.31 1.02
N LEU A 113 22.11 -0.34 0.26
CA LEU A 113 21.41 0.27 -0.89
C LEU A 113 20.43 1.34 -0.42
N LEU A 114 19.66 1.07 0.63
CA LEU A 114 18.73 2.02 1.24
C LEU A 114 19.46 3.28 1.75
N THR A 115 20.61 3.08 2.41
CA THR A 115 21.42 4.18 2.96
C THR A 115 22.04 5.04 1.85
N ALA A 116 22.54 4.40 0.78
CA ALA A 116 23.05 5.10 -0.39
C ALA A 116 21.95 5.89 -1.12
N HIS A 117 20.75 5.33 -1.19
CA HIS A 117 19.59 5.99 -1.80
C HIS A 117 19.12 7.21 -0.99
N ALA A 118 19.06 7.09 0.34
CA ALA A 118 18.73 8.22 1.23
C ALA A 118 19.74 9.37 1.12
N SER A 119 21.02 9.05 0.92
CA SER A 119 22.09 10.05 0.74
C SER A 119 22.04 10.75 -0.63
N THR A 120 21.40 10.12 -1.62
CA THR A 120 21.23 10.63 -3.00
C THR A 120 19.91 11.35 -3.19
N GLY A 121 19.23 11.71 -2.08
CA GLY A 121 17.94 12.41 -2.10
C GLY A 121 17.93 13.54 -3.15
N PRO A 122 16.84 13.69 -3.92
CA PRO A 122 16.84 14.51 -5.12
C PRO A 122 17.35 15.92 -4.75
N ALA A 123 18.46 16.31 -5.36
CA ALA A 123 18.94 17.68 -5.30
C ALA A 123 17.76 18.56 -5.70
N ARG A 124 17.18 19.29 -4.73
CA ARG A 124 15.96 20.09 -4.85
C ARG A 124 15.90 20.72 -6.24
N THR A 125 15.20 20.07 -7.16
CA THR A 125 14.95 20.61 -8.48
C THR A 125 14.09 21.84 -8.24
N ALA A 126 14.52 22.94 -8.85
CA ALA A 126 14.02 24.29 -8.59
C ALA A 126 12.50 24.33 -8.45
N ALA A 127 12.05 25.12 -7.47
CA ALA A 127 10.66 25.41 -7.12
C ALA A 127 9.69 25.21 -8.29
N SER A 128 8.99 24.08 -8.28
CA SER A 128 7.79 23.86 -9.06
C SER A 128 6.61 24.21 -8.16
N ASP A 129 5.71 25.08 -8.62
CA ASP A 129 4.51 25.49 -7.89
C ASP A 129 3.47 24.35 -7.73
N VAL A 130 3.74 23.18 -8.32
CA VAL A 130 2.87 22.01 -8.25
C VAL A 130 3.07 21.32 -6.90
N GLU A 131 2.03 21.34 -6.08
CA GLU A 131 1.96 20.64 -4.79
C GLU A 131 2.28 19.15 -4.98
N ALA A 132 3.15 18.62 -4.13
CA ALA A 132 3.55 17.23 -4.19
C ALA A 132 2.42 16.30 -3.73
N PRO A 133 2.27 15.11 -4.35
CA PRO A 133 1.29 14.13 -3.89
C PRO A 133 1.62 13.64 -2.48
N ALA A 134 0.59 13.29 -1.71
CA ALA A 134 0.78 12.65 -0.41
C ALA A 134 1.46 11.28 -0.56
N ALA A 135 2.27 10.90 0.44
CA ALA A 135 2.92 9.59 0.47
C ALA A 135 1.90 8.46 0.55
N ALA A 136 2.15 7.38 -0.17
CA ALA A 136 1.20 6.27 -0.31
C ALA A 136 1.24 5.28 0.86
N GLY A 137 2.28 5.30 1.71
CA GLY A 137 2.56 4.25 2.70
C GLY A 137 1.46 4.09 3.75
N MET A 138 1.14 5.17 4.49
CA MET A 138 0.22 5.11 5.64
C MET A 138 -1.23 4.77 5.28
N ALA A 139 -1.70 5.12 4.08
CA ALA A 139 -3.10 4.94 3.68
C ALA A 139 -3.46 3.46 3.46
N ILE A 140 -2.50 2.67 2.99
CA ILE A 140 -2.75 1.28 2.58
C ILE A 140 -2.80 0.35 3.80
N ALA A 141 -1.87 0.47 4.74
CA ALA A 141 -1.88 -0.34 5.97
C ALA A 141 -3.13 -0.09 6.81
N LEU A 142 -3.54 1.19 6.95
CA LEU A 142 -4.72 1.56 7.73
C LEU A 142 -6.03 1.07 7.08
N SER A 143 -6.19 1.29 5.77
CA SER A 143 -7.43 0.95 5.06
C SER A 143 -7.69 -0.56 5.06
N ASP A 144 -6.64 -1.36 4.90
CA ASP A 144 -6.78 -2.81 4.92
C ASP A 144 -6.96 -3.35 6.34
N ARG A 145 -6.32 -2.76 7.35
CA ARG A 145 -6.58 -3.11 8.75
C ARG A 145 -8.03 -2.80 9.14
N ILE A 146 -8.58 -1.70 8.64
CA ILE A 146 -9.99 -1.37 8.83
C ILE A 146 -10.87 -2.46 8.22
N ARG A 147 -10.62 -2.84 6.95
CA ARG A 147 -11.40 -3.88 6.28
C ARG A 147 -11.35 -5.23 7.03
N GLU A 148 -10.17 -5.65 7.46
CA GLU A 148 -9.99 -6.90 8.21
C GLU A 148 -10.75 -6.87 9.55
N LEU A 149 -10.65 -5.76 10.28
CA LEU A 149 -11.38 -5.58 11.54
C LEU A 149 -12.89 -5.55 11.32
N GLU A 150 -13.37 -4.98 10.22
CA GLU A 150 -14.77 -5.00 9.83
C GLU A 150 -15.27 -6.41 9.49
N ASP A 151 -14.46 -7.21 8.79
CA ASP A 151 -14.75 -8.61 8.50
C ASP A 151 -14.83 -9.44 9.79
N ALA A 152 -13.84 -9.32 10.67
CA ALA A 152 -13.80 -10.04 11.94
C ALA A 152 -14.98 -9.65 12.84
N LEU A 153 -15.31 -8.36 12.92
CA LEU A 153 -16.45 -7.88 13.69
C LEU A 153 -17.79 -8.42 13.15
N ARG A 154 -17.92 -8.57 11.82
CA ARG A 154 -19.11 -9.17 11.21
C ARG A 154 -19.26 -10.64 11.58
N GLU A 155 -18.18 -11.40 11.55
CA GLU A 155 -18.22 -12.82 11.90
C GLU A 155 -18.52 -13.02 13.39
N GLU A 156 -17.91 -12.21 14.26
CA GLU A 156 -18.18 -12.29 15.70
C GLU A 156 -19.64 -11.99 16.03
N ARG A 157 -20.23 -10.97 15.37
CA ARG A 157 -21.66 -10.65 15.51
C ARG A 157 -22.55 -11.80 15.05
N ARG A 158 -22.16 -12.50 13.98
CA ARG A 158 -22.90 -13.67 13.49
C ARG A 158 -22.84 -14.82 14.49
N ALA A 159 -21.64 -15.12 15.01
CA ALA A 159 -21.44 -16.16 16.02
C ALA A 159 -22.26 -15.88 17.29
N ALA A 160 -22.29 -14.62 17.74
CA ALA A 160 -23.11 -14.20 18.89
C ALA A 160 -24.61 -14.42 18.64
N ALA A 161 -25.11 -14.05 17.46
CA ALA A 161 -26.52 -14.26 17.11
C ALA A 161 -26.89 -15.76 17.06
N ASP A 162 -26.02 -16.60 16.50
CA ASP A 162 -26.22 -18.05 16.46
C ASP A 162 -26.19 -18.66 17.87
N ALA A 163 -25.30 -18.18 18.74
CA ALA A 163 -25.24 -18.62 20.13
C ALA A 163 -26.50 -18.22 20.91
N GLU A 164 -26.97 -16.99 20.76
CA GLU A 164 -28.22 -16.53 21.37
C GLU A 164 -29.43 -17.36 20.92
N ALA A 165 -29.51 -17.71 19.63
CA ALA A 165 -30.59 -18.54 19.11
C ALA A 165 -30.58 -19.94 19.74
N ARG A 166 -29.40 -20.55 19.90
CA ARG A 166 -29.24 -21.85 20.58
C ARG A 166 -29.61 -21.76 22.06
N TYR A 167 -29.24 -20.67 22.74
CA TYR A 167 -29.63 -20.46 24.12
C TYR A 167 -31.15 -20.37 24.28
N ARG A 168 -31.84 -19.64 23.39
CA ARG A 168 -33.32 -19.55 23.43
C ARG A 168 -34.00 -20.90 23.19
N ASP A 169 -33.51 -21.69 22.24
CA ASP A 169 -34.05 -23.05 21.98
C ASP A 169 -33.82 -23.98 23.19
N LEU A 170 -32.64 -23.92 23.82
CA LEU A 170 -32.36 -24.68 25.05
C LEU A 170 -33.24 -24.25 26.21
N GLU A 171 -33.47 -22.95 26.39
CA GLU A 171 -34.33 -22.41 27.44
C GLU A 171 -35.79 -22.88 27.26
N GLN A 172 -36.30 -22.87 26.03
CA GLN A 172 -37.63 -23.40 25.73
C GLN A 172 -37.75 -24.89 26.08
N ARG A 173 -36.81 -25.72 25.65
CA ARG A 173 -36.81 -27.17 25.96
C ARG A 173 -36.71 -27.42 27.46
N TYR A 174 -35.93 -26.62 28.17
CA TYR A 174 -35.81 -26.72 29.63
C TYR A 174 -37.16 -26.41 30.30
N LEU A 175 -37.83 -25.34 29.89
CA LEU A 175 -39.13 -24.95 30.44
C LEU A 175 -40.20 -26.01 30.16
N GLU A 176 -40.24 -26.59 28.96
CA GLU A 176 -41.13 -27.71 28.63
C GLU A 176 -40.90 -28.93 29.51
N LEU A 177 -39.64 -29.28 29.77
CA LEU A 177 -39.27 -30.42 30.61
C LEU A 177 -39.66 -30.21 32.08
N VAL A 178 -39.45 -29.00 32.61
CA VAL A 178 -39.84 -28.62 33.98
C VAL A 178 -41.36 -28.57 34.13
N GLY A 179 -42.07 -28.02 33.15
CA GLY A 179 -43.53 -28.00 33.11
C GLY A 179 -44.13 -29.40 33.10
N SER A 180 -43.59 -30.30 32.28
CA SER A 180 -44.06 -31.69 32.15
C SER A 180 -43.86 -32.52 33.43
N ARG A 181 -42.85 -32.19 34.25
CA ARG A 181 -42.57 -32.84 35.54
C ARG A 181 -43.46 -32.38 36.68
N SER A 182 -44.16 -31.25 36.55
CA SER A 182 -45.08 -30.73 37.58
C SER A 182 -46.53 -31.19 37.40
N THR A 183 -46.85 -31.85 36.28
CA THR A 183 -48.20 -32.35 35.95
C THR A 183 -48.38 -33.86 36.17
N LEU A 184 -47.36 -34.55 36.72
CA LEU A 184 -47.39 -35.93 37.19
C LEU A 184 -47.37 -35.97 38.72
#